data_AF-A0A4Y2JWZ7-F1
#
_entry.id   AF-A0A4Y2JWZ7-F1
#
_cell.length_a   1.000
_cell.length_b   1.000
_cell.length_c   1.000
_cell.angle_alpha   90.00
_cell.angle_beta   90.00
_cell.angle_gamma   90.00
#
_symmetry.space_group_name_H-M   'P 1'
#
loop_
_entity.id
_entity.type
_entity.pdbx_description
1 polymer ?
#
loop_
_entity_poly.entity_id
_entity_poly.type
_entity_poly.pdbx_seq_one_letter_code
_entity_poly.pdbx_strand_id
1 'polypeptide(L)'
;MQLNWIKAHIGFLGNEAADNLAKQATKEGTPLHLKAPKCHLKKVLRNLSLKRWQEDCDSGDSGRSIFNILPKASLTQPTWSRESILFATGHGPFPSYLYRFRLYHSDI
;
A
#
# COMPACT_ATOMS: atom_id res chain seq x y z
N MET A 1 15.46 26.46 3.84
CA MET A 1 14.27 26.87 3.06
C MET A 1 13.08 26.78 3.98
N GLN A 2 12.36 27.88 4.21
CA GLN A 2 11.22 27.92 5.14
C GLN A 2 9.96 28.20 4.32
N LEU A 3 8.96 27.33 4.46
CA LEU A 3 7.67 27.45 3.77
C LEU A 3 6.64 27.97 4.76
N ASN A 4 6.00 29.08 4.40
CA ASN A 4 4.92 29.68 5.17
C ASN A 4 3.63 29.55 4.37
N TRP A 5 2.54 29.19 5.05
CA TRP A 5 1.23 29.00 4.41
C TRP A 5 0.44 30.30 4.42
N ILE A 6 -0.10 30.68 3.27
CA ILE A 6 -0.98 31.86 3.13
C ILE A 6 -2.37 31.36 2.76
N LYS A 7 -3.39 31.88 3.45
CA LYS A 7 -4.78 31.48 3.23
C LYS A 7 -5.22 31.77 1.79
N ALA A 8 -5.96 30.84 1.19
CA ALA A 8 -6.55 31.01 -0.15
C ALA A 8 -7.80 31.92 -0.10
N HIS A 9 -8.18 32.48 -1.25
CA HIS A 9 -9.41 33.27 -1.46
C HIS A 9 -9.57 34.53 -0.60
N ILE A 10 -8.46 35.21 -0.29
CA ILE A 10 -8.44 36.48 0.47
C ILE A 10 -8.03 37.70 -0.39
N GLY A 11 -8.12 37.62 -1.72
CA GLY A 11 -7.69 38.74 -2.58
C GLY A 11 -6.20 38.77 -2.90
N PHE A 12 -5.42 37.74 -2.52
CA PHE A 12 -3.99 37.74 -2.78
C PHE A 12 -3.71 37.38 -4.24
N LEU A 13 -3.11 38.31 -4.99
CA LEU A 13 -2.96 38.25 -6.44
C LEU A 13 -2.32 36.94 -6.94
N GLY A 14 -1.27 36.47 -6.25
CA GLY A 14 -0.59 35.22 -6.62
C GLY A 14 -1.44 33.97 -6.41
N ASN A 15 -2.26 33.94 -5.35
CA ASN A 15 -3.16 32.82 -5.07
C ASN A 15 -4.34 32.82 -6.05
N GLU A 16 -4.87 33.99 -6.39
CA GLU A 16 -5.94 34.12 -7.38
C GLU A 16 -5.47 33.78 -8.79
N ALA A 17 -4.25 34.20 -9.16
CA ALA A 17 -3.64 33.80 -10.43
C ALA A 17 -3.48 32.27 -10.51
N ALA A 18 -2.98 31.63 -9.45
CA ALA A 18 -2.86 30.18 -9.39
C ALA A 18 -4.23 29.47 -9.47
N ASP A 19 -5.25 29.97 -8.78
CA ASP A 19 -6.61 29.42 -8.81
C ASP A 19 -7.27 29.58 -10.19
N ASN A 20 -7.08 30.72 -10.84
CA ASN A 20 -7.54 30.97 -12.21
C ASN A 20 -6.87 30.03 -13.21
N LEU A 21 -5.57 29.81 -13.09
CA LEU A 21 -4.84 28.85 -13.92
C LEU A 21 -5.33 27.41 -13.70
N ALA A 22 -5.58 27.01 -12.45
CA ALA A 22 -6.15 25.69 -12.15
C ALA A 22 -7.56 25.50 -12.74
N LYS A 23 -8.39 26.55 -12.68
CA LYS A 23 -9.73 26.56 -13.30
C LYS A 23 -9.66 26.49 -14.82
N GLN A 24 -8.74 27.23 -15.45
CA GLN A 24 -8.50 27.16 -16.90
C GLN A 24 -8.06 25.75 -17.31
N ALA A 25 -7.09 25.18 -16.61
CA ALA A 25 -6.61 23.81 -16.88
C ALA A 25 -7.73 22.77 -16.78
N THR A 26 -8.72 22.96 -15.89
CA THR A 26 -9.89 22.07 -15.77
C THR A 26 -10.86 22.19 -16.95
N LYS A 27 -10.94 23.37 -17.59
CA LYS A 27 -11.81 23.64 -18.74
C LYS A 27 -11.14 23.28 -20.07
N GLU A 28 -9.84 23.52 -20.17
CA GLU A 28 -9.03 23.34 -21.38
C GLU A 28 -8.47 21.92 -21.49
N GLY A 29 -8.42 21.17 -20.39
CA GLY A 29 -7.97 19.79 -20.40
C GLY A 29 -8.90 18.89 -21.23
N THR A 30 -8.31 18.03 -22.06
CA THR A 30 -9.06 17.04 -22.83
C THR A 30 -9.80 16.09 -21.87
N PRO A 31 -11.15 16.02 -21.91
CA PRO A 31 -11.88 15.11 -21.04
C PRO A 31 -11.46 13.67 -21.37
N LEU A 32 -10.81 13.00 -20.41
CA LEU A 32 -10.55 11.57 -20.50
C LEU A 32 -11.88 10.82 -20.36
N HIS A 33 -12.57 10.65 -21.48
CA HIS A 33 -13.80 9.88 -21.54
C HIS A 33 -13.47 8.38 -21.45
N LEU A 34 -13.37 7.89 -20.22
CA LEU A 34 -13.23 6.48 -19.96
C LEU A 34 -14.56 5.80 -20.24
N LYS A 35 -14.58 4.88 -21.22
CA LYS A 35 -15.76 4.06 -21.55
C LYS A 35 -16.25 3.20 -20.37
N ALA A 36 -15.38 2.93 -19.39
CA ALA A 36 -15.68 2.13 -18.23
C ALA A 36 -15.83 3.00 -16.97
N PRO A 37 -16.83 2.72 -16.11
CA PRO A 37 -16.95 3.36 -14.81
C PRO A 37 -15.70 3.14 -13.96
N LYS A 38 -15.34 4.14 -13.14
CA LYS A 38 -14.19 4.07 -12.21
C LYS A 38 -14.24 2.85 -11.28
N CYS A 39 -15.42 2.43 -10.83
CA CYS A 39 -15.59 1.24 -9.99
C CYS A 39 -15.17 -0.05 -10.72
N HIS A 40 -15.48 -0.15 -12.01
CA HIS A 40 -15.10 -1.28 -12.85
C HIS A 40 -13.58 -1.36 -12.98
N LEU A 41 -12.92 -0.24 -13.32
CA LEU A 41 -11.46 -0.18 -13.44
C LEU A 41 -10.77 -0.54 -12.13
N LYS A 42 -11.26 -0.01 -10.99
CA LYS A 42 -10.75 -0.38 -9.66
C LYS A 42 -10.87 -1.89 -9.41
N LYS A 43 -12.01 -2.50 -9.76
CA LYS A 43 -12.23 -3.94 -9.60
C LYS A 43 -11.27 -4.76 -10.47
N VAL A 44 -11.08 -4.37 -11.73
CA VAL A 44 -10.15 -5.03 -12.66
C VAL A 44 -8.73 -4.96 -12.13
N LEU A 45 -8.25 -3.76 -11.77
CA LEU A 45 -6.91 -3.56 -11.23
C LEU A 45 -6.70 -4.38 -9.94
N ARG A 46 -7.66 -4.34 -9.03
CA ARG A 46 -7.63 -5.13 -7.79
C ARG A 46 -7.46 -6.62 -8.08
N ASN A 47 -8.23 -7.16 -9.01
CA ASN A 47 -8.19 -8.58 -9.36
C ASN A 47 -6.86 -8.96 -10.03
N LEU A 48 -6.35 -8.12 -10.93
CA LEU A 48 -5.05 -8.33 -11.56
C LEU A 48 -3.91 -8.30 -10.54
N SER A 49 -3.91 -7.33 -9.62
CA SER A 49 -2.92 -7.25 -8.54
C SER A 49 -2.96 -8.47 -7.62
N LEU A 50 -4.16 -8.93 -7.23
CA LEU A 50 -4.30 -10.13 -6.41
C LEU A 50 -3.80 -11.39 -7.12
N LYS A 51 -4.13 -11.55 -8.41
CA LYS A 51 -3.66 -12.69 -9.21
C LYS A 51 -2.13 -12.66 -9.30
N ARG A 52 -1.55 -11.50 -9.60
CA ARG A 52 -0.10 -11.37 -9.72
C ARG A 52 0.61 -11.66 -8.40
N TRP A 53 0.08 -11.14 -7.30
CA TRP A 53 0.59 -11.42 -5.97
C TRP A 53 0.55 -12.92 -5.64
N GLN A 54 -0.54 -13.61 -6.00
CA GLN A 54 -0.63 -15.06 -5.84
C GLN A 54 0.45 -15.79 -6.65
N GLU A 55 0.65 -15.45 -7.93
CA GLU A 55 1.69 -16.05 -8.78
C GLU A 55 3.10 -15.87 -8.19
N ASP A 56 3.39 -14.66 -7.68
CA ASP A 56 4.67 -14.34 -7.06
C ASP A 56 4.85 -15.14 -5.75
N CYS A 57 3.80 -15.28 -4.93
CA CYS A 57 3.83 -16.13 -3.73
C CYS A 57 3.94 -17.63 -4.04
N ASP A 58 3.28 -18.11 -5.09
CA ASP A 58 3.32 -19.51 -5.49
C ASP A 58 4.72 -19.91 -5.96
N SER A 59 5.41 -19.02 -6.66
CA SER A 59 6.75 -19.28 -7.22
C SER A 59 7.91 -18.92 -6.28
N GLY A 60 7.73 -17.99 -5.34
CA GLY A 60 8.79 -17.49 -4.46
C GLY A 60 9.18 -18.46 -3.34
N ASP A 61 10.47 -18.55 -3.00
CA ASP A 61 10.94 -19.45 -1.92
C ASP A 61 10.90 -18.80 -0.52
N SER A 62 10.74 -17.48 -0.46
CA SER A 62 10.67 -16.75 0.82
C SER A 62 9.27 -16.81 1.44
N GLY A 63 9.21 -16.90 2.77
CA GLY A 63 7.94 -16.82 3.50
C GLY A 63 7.06 -18.07 3.38
N ARG A 64 7.63 -19.23 3.02
CA ARG A 64 6.90 -20.49 2.87
C ARG A 64 6.15 -20.96 4.12
N SER A 65 6.64 -20.62 5.32
CA SER A 65 5.91 -20.91 6.57
C SER A 65 4.53 -20.26 6.59
N ILE A 66 4.45 -18.97 6.21
CA ILE A 66 3.18 -18.24 6.12
C ILE A 66 2.34 -18.76 4.96
N PHE A 67 2.95 -19.02 3.81
CA PHE A 67 2.25 -19.58 2.66
C PHE A 67 1.57 -20.93 2.97
N ASN A 68 2.24 -21.79 3.74
CA ASN A 68 1.67 -23.10 4.11
C ASN A 68 0.43 -22.96 5.03
N ILE A 69 0.31 -21.88 5.78
CA ILE A 69 -0.85 -21.63 6.67
C ILE A 69 -1.93 -20.81 5.93
N LEU A 70 -1.52 -19.83 5.12
CA LEU A 70 -2.40 -18.96 4.33
C LEU A 70 -1.96 -18.99 2.86
N PRO A 71 -2.31 -20.06 2.12
CA PRO A 71 -1.84 -20.24 0.74
C PRO A 71 -2.51 -19.29 -0.25
N LYS A 72 -3.62 -18.66 0.13
CA LYS A 72 -4.38 -17.76 -0.75
C LYS A 72 -4.15 -16.30 -0.39
N ALA A 73 -3.70 -15.54 -1.37
CA ALA A 73 -3.69 -14.09 -1.42
C ALA A 73 -5.09 -13.53 -1.15
N SER A 74 -5.20 -12.64 -0.18
CA SER A 74 -6.44 -11.95 0.16
C SER A 74 -6.14 -10.52 0.55
N LEU A 75 -7.09 -9.61 0.27
CA LEU A 75 -7.05 -8.25 0.83
C LEU A 75 -7.70 -8.16 2.20
N THR A 76 -8.41 -9.20 2.60
CA THR A 76 -9.00 -9.27 3.94
C THR A 76 -7.92 -9.77 4.89
N GLN A 77 -7.69 -9.01 5.96
CA GLN A 77 -6.78 -9.46 7.00
C GLN A 77 -7.36 -10.71 7.69
N PRO A 78 -6.55 -11.74 7.95
CA PRO A 78 -6.98 -12.88 8.74
C PRO A 78 -7.29 -12.40 10.18
N THR A 79 -8.27 -13.04 10.83
CA THR A 79 -8.69 -12.72 12.21
C THR A 79 -7.71 -13.24 13.27
N TRP A 80 -6.41 -13.23 12.95
CA TRP A 80 -5.36 -13.75 13.82
C TRP A 80 -5.03 -12.75 14.93
N SER A 81 -4.76 -13.27 16.12
CA SER A 81 -4.22 -12.44 17.20
C SER A 81 -2.78 -12.03 16.88
N ARG A 82 -2.28 -11.03 17.60
CA ARG A 82 -0.89 -10.58 17.47
C ARG A 82 0.09 -11.73 17.75
N GLU A 83 -0.20 -12.55 18.74
CA GLU A 83 0.61 -13.70 19.15
C GLU A 83 0.64 -14.75 18.04
N SER A 84 -0.50 -15.06 17.41
CA SER A 84 -0.56 -15.98 16.27
C SER A 84 0.23 -15.47 15.07
N ILE A 85 0.19 -14.16 14.78
CA ILE A 85 0.97 -13.55 13.71
C ILE A 85 2.47 -13.65 14.01
N LEU A 86 2.89 -13.30 15.22
CA LEU A 86 4.27 -13.39 15.65
C LEU A 86 4.79 -14.84 15.57
N PHE A 87 4.03 -15.78 16.08
CA PHE A 87 4.36 -17.21 16.02
C PHE A 87 4.50 -17.71 14.57
N ALA A 88 3.49 -17.47 13.73
CA ALA A 88 3.47 -17.97 12.35
C ALA A 88 4.58 -17.35 11.47
N THR A 89 4.91 -16.08 11.71
CA THR A 89 5.98 -15.39 10.98
C THR A 89 7.37 -15.70 11.55
N GLY A 90 7.46 -16.33 12.72
CA GLY A 90 8.71 -16.50 13.46
C GLY A 90 9.28 -15.17 13.94
N HIS A 91 8.43 -14.18 14.23
CA HIS A 91 8.80 -12.87 14.77
C HIS A 91 8.51 -12.81 16.27
N GLY A 92 9.23 -11.95 17.00
CA GLY A 92 9.00 -11.70 18.42
C GLY A 92 10.12 -12.26 19.29
N PRO A 93 9.85 -12.63 20.55
CA PRO A 93 10.89 -13.04 21.51
C PRO A 93 11.35 -14.49 21.28
N PHE A 94 11.44 -14.94 20.03
CA PHE A 94 11.96 -16.26 19.69
C PHE A 94 13.48 -16.20 19.52
N PRO A 95 14.26 -17.15 20.09
CA PRO A 95 15.72 -17.17 19.96
C PRO A 95 16.21 -17.06 18.52
N SER A 96 15.61 -17.82 17.59
CA SER A 96 15.91 -17.78 16.16
C SER A 96 15.70 -16.39 15.52
N TYR A 97 14.67 -15.66 15.95
CA TYR A 97 14.40 -14.29 15.49
C TYR A 97 15.45 -13.32 16.01
N LEU A 98 15.74 -13.36 17.30
CA LEU A 98 16.70 -12.46 17.96
C LEU A 98 18.13 -12.72 17.47
N TYR A 99 18.49 -13.99 17.25
CA TYR A 99 19.76 -14.40 16.66
C TYR A 99 19.95 -13.80 15.26
N ARG A 100 18.93 -13.84 14.40
CA ARG A 100 18.97 -13.23 13.05
C ARG A 100 19.32 -11.73 13.08
N PHE A 101 18.90 -11.01 14.11
CA PHE A 101 19.20 -9.58 14.30
C PHE A 101 20.42 -9.32 15.19
N ARG A 102 21.19 -10.36 15.55
CA ARG A 102 22.37 -10.25 16.42
C ARG A 102 22.08 -9.64 17.79
N LEU A 103 20.87 -9.87 18.30
CA LEU A 103 20.43 -9.45 19.63
C LEU A 103 20.57 -10.57 20.66
N TYR A 104 20.87 -11.79 20.21
CA TYR A 104 21.04 -12.97 21.05
C TYR A 104 22.10 -13.91 20.45
N HIS A 105 22.67 -14.79 21.27
CA HIS A 105 23.89 -15.56 20.94
C HIS A 105 23.60 -16.99 20.47
N SER A 106 22.35 -17.45 20.56
CA SER A 106 21.92 -18.78 20.14
C SER A 106 20.56 -18.71 19.46
N ASP A 107 20.30 -19.62 18.54
CA ASP A 107 19.04 -19.77 17.82
C ASP A 107 18.08 -20.79 18.47
N ILE A 108 18.47 -21.38 19.60
CA ILE A 108 17.73 -22.38 20.40
C ILE A 108 17.34 -21.79 21.76
#